data_AF-A0A376KLJ6-F1
#
_entry.id   AF-A0A376KLJ6-F1
#
_cell.length_a   1.000
_cell.length_b   1.000
_cell.length_c   1.000
_cell.angle_alpha   90.00
_cell.angle_beta   90.00
_cell.angle_gamma   90.00
#
_symmetry.space_group_name_H-M   'P 1'
#
loop_
_entity.id
_entity.type
_entity.pdbx_description
1 polymer ?
#
loop_
_entity_poly.entity_id
_entity_poly.type
_entity_poly.pdbx_seq_one_letter_code
_entity_poly.pdbx_strand_id
1 'polypeptide(L)'
;MGFPLFKKKVKPAISAETTVPAEYAQHSGVDDAGTPRNLSRPGRMTRREEAKIYHAGPSIIDFLPWVEYLDEAQCLLLDDGVSVGAVYEVTPAATEGRTAERLEQIRDTVEDALQDSFDEYDTPSLGGAVLLSG
;
A
#
# COMPACT_ATOMS: atom_id res chain seq x y z
N MET A 1 11.00 -17.80 -29.12
CA MET A 1 9.95 -18.56 -28.41
C MET A 1 8.95 -17.54 -27.89
N GLY A 2 7.69 -17.63 -28.32
CA GLY A 2 6.67 -16.61 -28.04
C GLY A 2 5.88 -16.95 -26.78
N PHE A 3 5.76 -15.99 -25.87
CA PHE A 3 4.88 -16.09 -24.70
C PHE A 3 3.46 -15.71 -25.11
N PRO A 4 2.42 -16.49 -24.72
CA PRO A 4 1.07 -16.18 -25.12
C PRO A 4 0.53 -14.95 -24.38
N LEU A 5 0.18 -13.92 -25.16
CA LEU A 5 -0.63 -12.78 -24.77
C LEU A 5 -2.04 -13.22 -24.37
N PHE A 6 -2.26 -13.56 -23.10
CA PHE A 6 -3.61 -13.78 -22.60
C PHE A 6 -4.24 -12.47 -22.12
N LYS A 7 -4.99 -11.85 -23.05
CA LYS A 7 -6.06 -10.89 -22.73
C LYS A 7 -7.18 -11.65 -22.01
N LYS A 8 -7.26 -11.56 -20.68
CA LYS A 8 -8.54 -11.76 -19.99
C LYS A 8 -9.31 -10.43 -20.02
N LYS A 9 -10.30 -10.34 -20.91
CA LYS A 9 -11.37 -9.34 -20.76
C LYS A 9 -12.17 -9.67 -19.51
N VAL A 10 -11.85 -9.04 -18.39
CA VAL A 10 -12.79 -8.94 -17.27
C VAL A 10 -13.84 -7.90 -17.67
N LYS A 11 -15.11 -8.33 -17.75
CA LYS A 11 -16.25 -7.42 -18.01
C LYS A 11 -16.29 -6.37 -16.89
N PRO A 12 -16.47 -5.08 -17.19
CA PRO A 12 -16.76 -4.09 -16.16
C PRO A 12 -18.21 -4.30 -15.74
N ALA A 13 -18.42 -4.76 -14.52
CA ALA A 13 -19.68 -4.57 -13.82
C ALA A 13 -19.47 -3.41 -12.84
N ILE A 14 -19.54 -2.19 -13.36
CA ILE A 14 -19.82 -1.02 -12.52
C ILE A 14 -21.34 -1.00 -12.36
N SER A 15 -21.83 -1.57 -11.27
CA SER A 15 -23.08 -1.23 -10.59
C SER A 15 -23.17 -2.06 -9.30
N ALA A 16 -22.64 -1.47 -8.24
CA ALA A 16 -23.08 -1.58 -6.85
C ALA A 16 -22.08 -0.69 -6.11
N GLU A 17 -22.42 0.58 -5.89
CA GLU A 17 -22.86 0.99 -4.56
C GLU A 17 -21.93 0.39 -3.52
N THR A 18 -21.05 1.24 -2.97
CA THR A 18 -20.26 0.98 -1.77
C THR A 18 -21.21 0.52 -0.66
N THR A 19 -21.59 -0.75 -0.71
CA THR A 19 -22.15 -1.47 0.41
C THR A 19 -20.93 -1.84 1.21
N VAL A 20 -20.54 -0.89 2.05
CA VAL A 20 -19.83 -1.18 3.29
C VAL A 20 -20.36 -2.53 3.80
N PRO A 21 -19.51 -3.55 4.01
CA PRO A 21 -19.96 -4.74 4.71
C PRO A 21 -20.60 -4.25 6.00
N ALA A 22 -21.87 -4.61 6.21
CA ALA A 22 -22.69 -4.17 7.34
C ALA A 22 -22.21 -4.75 8.69
N GLU A 23 -20.89 -4.88 8.86
CA GLU A 23 -20.21 -5.45 10.02
C GLU A 23 -19.40 -4.40 10.81
N TYR A 24 -19.19 -3.20 10.26
CA TYR A 24 -18.73 -2.04 11.03
C TYR A 24 -19.85 -1.03 11.31
N ALA A 25 -21.11 -1.48 11.24
CA ALA A 25 -22.19 -0.75 11.87
C ALA A 25 -21.89 -0.77 13.37
N GLN A 26 -21.42 0.36 13.87
CA GLN A 26 -21.42 0.67 15.29
C GLN A 26 -22.79 0.25 15.83
N HIS A 27 -22.86 -0.87 16.53
CA HIS A 27 -24.05 -1.28 17.25
C HIS A 27 -24.13 -0.38 18.49
N SER A 28 -24.32 0.92 18.28
CA SER A 28 -24.95 1.79 19.26
C SER A 28 -26.30 1.14 19.53
N GLY A 29 -26.39 0.44 20.67
CA GLY A 29 -27.53 -0.38 21.05
C GLY A 29 -28.73 0.46 21.47
N VAL A 30 -29.14 1.39 20.62
CA VAL A 30 -30.25 2.32 20.82
C VAL A 30 -30.94 2.47 19.47
N ASP A 31 -32.21 2.10 19.39
CA ASP A 31 -33.01 2.42 18.21
C ASP A 31 -33.33 3.92 18.15
N ASP A 32 -33.86 4.38 17.02
CA ASP A 32 -34.32 5.77 16.79
C ASP A 32 -35.29 6.29 17.89
N ALA A 33 -35.80 5.38 18.75
CA ALA A 33 -36.71 5.66 19.86
C ALA A 33 -36.06 5.57 21.26
N GLY A 34 -34.74 5.38 21.39
CA GLY A 34 -34.06 5.37 22.71
C GLY A 34 -34.11 4.05 23.48
N THR A 35 -34.62 2.97 22.89
CA THR A 35 -34.80 1.67 23.54
C THR A 35 -33.59 0.75 23.31
N PRO A 36 -33.02 0.14 24.38
CA PRO A 36 -31.89 -0.75 24.22
C PRO A 36 -32.31 -2.06 23.55
N ARG A 37 -31.78 -2.34 22.35
CA ARG A 37 -31.98 -3.63 21.68
C ARG A 37 -31.03 -4.68 22.26
N ASN A 38 -31.60 -5.78 22.73
CA ASN A 38 -30.82 -6.94 23.10
C ASN A 38 -30.22 -7.59 21.84
N LEU A 39 -28.90 -7.50 21.68
CA LEU A 39 -28.20 -8.10 20.54
C LEU A 39 -28.08 -9.60 20.79
N SER A 40 -28.80 -10.40 20.00
CA SER A 40 -28.70 -11.86 20.06
C SER A 40 -27.36 -12.29 19.46
N ARG A 41 -26.40 -12.66 20.32
CA ARG A 41 -25.12 -13.22 19.87
C ARG A 41 -25.32 -14.72 19.60
N PRO A 42 -25.18 -15.19 18.35
CA PRO A 42 -25.26 -16.62 18.08
C PRO A 42 -24.15 -17.32 18.88
N GLY A 43 -24.54 -18.17 19.83
CA GLY A 43 -23.62 -18.81 20.79
C GLY A 43 -22.73 -19.90 20.20
N ARG A 44 -22.73 -20.09 18.87
CA ARG A 44 -21.90 -21.07 18.18
C ARG A 44 -21.32 -20.46 16.92
N MET A 45 -20.00 -20.28 16.94
CA MET A 45 -19.21 -19.96 15.78
C MET A 45 -19.03 -21.23 14.93
N THR A 46 -19.36 -21.14 13.66
CA THR A 46 -19.16 -22.21 12.70
C THR A 46 -17.71 -22.23 12.22
N ARG A 47 -17.21 -23.40 11.80
CA ARG A 47 -15.86 -23.51 11.19
C ARG A 47 -15.67 -22.59 9.98
N ARG A 48 -16.76 -22.27 9.27
CA ARG A 48 -16.72 -21.34 8.13
C ARG A 48 -16.49 -19.89 8.58
N GLU A 49 -17.08 -19.50 9.71
CA GLU A 49 -16.85 -18.18 10.31
C GLU A 49 -15.43 -18.10 10.89
N GLU A 50 -14.94 -19.17 11.50
CA GLU A 50 -13.54 -19.30 11.94
C GLU A 50 -12.55 -19.12 10.79
N ALA A 51 -12.74 -19.85 9.70
CA ALA A 51 -11.87 -19.74 8.53
C ALA A 51 -11.84 -18.33 7.93
N LYS A 52 -12.95 -17.58 8.00
CA LYS A 52 -13.00 -16.19 7.51
C LYS A 52 -12.23 -15.22 8.39
N ILE A 53 -12.27 -15.39 9.71
CA ILE A 53 -11.55 -14.50 10.65
C ILE A 53 -10.04 -14.66 10.49
N TYR A 54 -9.57 -15.88 10.22
CA TYR A 54 -8.16 -16.15 9.96
C TYR A 54 -7.76 -16.07 8.48
N HIS A 55 -8.70 -15.72 7.60
CA HIS A 55 -8.37 -15.52 6.20
C HIS A 55 -7.62 -14.20 6.06
N ALA A 56 -6.31 -14.29 5.80
CA ALA A 56 -5.55 -13.14 5.36
C ALA A 56 -6.16 -12.62 4.06
N GLY A 57 -6.55 -11.34 4.06
CA GLY A 57 -6.96 -10.65 2.85
C GLY A 57 -5.83 -10.62 1.82
N PRO A 58 -6.12 -10.26 0.57
CA PRO A 58 -5.10 -10.12 -0.45
C PRO A 58 -4.03 -9.10 0.00
N SER A 59 -2.78 -9.47 -0.17
CA SER A 59 -1.63 -8.61 0.10
C SER A 59 -1.44 -7.59 -1.02
N ILE A 60 -0.74 -6.49 -0.74
CA ILE A 60 -0.41 -5.48 -1.76
C ILE A 60 0.32 -6.09 -2.95
N ILE A 61 1.13 -7.13 -2.70
CA ILE A 61 1.90 -7.83 -3.73
C ILE A 61 1.02 -8.58 -4.73
N ASP A 62 -0.19 -8.98 -4.32
CA ASP A 62 -1.15 -9.66 -5.20
C ASP A 62 -1.74 -8.71 -6.26
N PHE A 63 -1.58 -7.40 -6.08
CA PHE A 63 -2.06 -6.36 -6.98
C PHE A 63 -0.96 -5.73 -7.85
N LEU A 64 0.31 -6.07 -7.61
CA LEU A 64 1.44 -5.50 -8.32
C LEU A 64 1.79 -6.35 -9.56
N PRO A 65 2.13 -5.75 -10.71
CA PRO A 65 2.59 -6.49 -11.88
C PRO A 65 4.08 -6.86 -11.73
N TRP A 66 4.40 -7.71 -10.74
CA TRP A 66 5.76 -8.17 -10.48
C TRP A 66 6.04 -9.55 -11.08
N VAL A 67 7.31 -9.82 -11.36
CA VAL A 67 7.79 -11.06 -11.99
C VAL A 67 8.58 -11.92 -11.01
N GLU A 68 9.58 -11.32 -10.35
CA GLU A 68 10.44 -12.03 -9.41
C GLU A 68 10.96 -11.08 -8.32
N TYR A 69 11.40 -11.67 -7.20
CA TYR A 69 12.08 -10.94 -6.13
C TYR A 69 13.58 -11.12 -6.29
N LEU A 70 14.31 -10.00 -6.29
CA LEU A 70 15.76 -9.95 -6.42
C LEU A 70 16.39 -9.93 -5.03
N ASP A 71 16.81 -11.09 -4.53
CA ASP A 71 17.32 -11.25 -3.15
C ASP A 71 18.50 -10.32 -2.82
N GLU A 72 19.41 -10.11 -3.78
CA GLU A 72 20.61 -9.28 -3.57
C GLU A 72 20.28 -7.79 -3.46
N ALA A 73 19.34 -7.30 -4.27
CA ALA A 73 18.91 -5.90 -4.28
C ALA A 73 17.73 -5.63 -3.35
N GLN A 74 17.15 -6.67 -2.75
CA GLN A 74 15.97 -6.64 -1.89
C GLN A 74 14.75 -5.94 -2.51
N CYS A 75 14.54 -6.09 -3.82
CA CYS A 75 13.46 -5.44 -4.56
C CYS A 75 12.72 -6.40 -5.48
N LEU A 76 11.55 -5.97 -5.96
CA LEU A 76 10.69 -6.71 -6.87
C LEU A 76 10.93 -6.23 -8.30
N LEU A 77 11.26 -7.13 -9.22
CA LEU A 77 11.30 -6.82 -10.64
C LEU A 77 9.87 -6.74 -11.20
N LEU A 78 9.55 -5.66 -11.91
CA LEU A 78 8.24 -5.48 -12.55
C LEU A 78 8.19 -6.12 -13.95
N ASP A 79 6.98 -6.26 -14.49
CA ASP A 79 6.69 -6.95 -15.75
C ASP A 79 7.23 -6.28 -17.02
N ASP A 80 7.67 -5.03 -16.93
CA ASP A 80 8.39 -4.33 -17.99
C ASP A 80 9.86 -4.78 -18.12
N GLY A 81 10.36 -5.54 -17.14
CA GLY A 81 11.72 -6.10 -17.12
C GLY A 81 12.82 -5.08 -16.85
N VAL A 82 12.47 -3.85 -16.46
CA VAL A 82 13.45 -2.78 -16.19
C VAL A 82 13.12 -2.01 -14.91
N SER A 83 11.84 -1.83 -14.60
CA SER A 83 11.42 -1.16 -13.38
C SER A 83 11.51 -2.10 -12.18
N VAL A 84 11.88 -1.54 -11.03
CA VAL A 84 11.92 -2.25 -9.76
C VAL A 84 11.02 -1.57 -8.73
N GLY A 85 10.42 -2.37 -7.84
CA GLY A 85 9.60 -1.89 -6.73
C GLY A 85 10.17 -2.33 -5.39
N ALA A 86 10.15 -1.44 -4.40
CA ALA A 86 10.47 -1.77 -3.01
C ALA A 86 9.24 -1.51 -2.14
N VAL A 87 8.97 -2.40 -1.19
CA VAL A 87 7.84 -2.29 -0.27
C VAL A 87 8.39 -2.23 1.15
N TYR A 88 8.10 -1.13 1.85
CA TYR A 88 8.52 -0.91 3.24
C TYR A 88 7.30 -0.72 4.14
N GLU A 89 7.39 -1.25 5.36
CA GLU A 89 6.43 -0.98 6.42
C GLU A 89 6.90 0.22 7.24
N VAL A 90 6.01 1.19 7.46
CA VAL A 90 6.29 2.34 8.34
C VAL A 90 5.58 2.11 9.67
N THR A 91 6.35 2.04 10.76
CA THR A 91 5.80 1.94 12.11
C THR A 91 5.38 3.32 12.63
N PRO A 92 4.12 3.52 13.06
CA PRO A 92 3.68 4.80 13.61
C PRO A 92 4.41 5.16 14.90
N ALA A 93 4.81 6.42 15.03
CA ALA A 93 5.39 6.96 16.26
C ALA A 93 4.31 7.57 17.18
N ALA A 94 4.38 7.29 18.48
CA ALA A 94 3.49 7.90 19.46
C ALA A 94 3.78 9.41 19.61
N THR A 95 2.77 10.24 19.36
CA THR A 95 2.90 11.71 19.34
C THR A 95 2.43 12.38 20.64
N GLU A 96 1.61 11.72 21.44
CA GLU A 96 1.07 12.27 22.69
C GLU A 96 2.17 12.55 23.72
N GLY A 97 2.14 13.75 24.32
CA GLY A 97 3.11 14.16 25.34
C GLY A 97 4.53 14.35 24.83
N ARG A 98 4.76 14.35 23.51
CA ARG A 98 6.05 14.66 22.90
C ARG A 98 6.21 16.15 22.66
N THR A 99 7.45 16.63 22.71
CA THR A 99 7.79 18.00 22.34
C THR A 99 7.67 18.18 20.83
N ALA A 100 7.39 19.41 20.38
CA ALA A 100 7.37 19.73 18.96
C ALA A 100 8.70 19.38 18.27
N GLU A 101 9.81 19.70 18.93
CA GLU A 101 11.18 19.38 18.48
C GLU A 101 11.36 17.87 18.19
N ARG A 102 10.79 16.98 19.02
CA ARG A 102 10.90 15.53 18.78
C ARG A 102 10.11 15.10 17.54
N LEU A 103 8.96 15.72 17.28
CA LEU A 103 8.15 15.41 16.09
C LEU A 103 8.84 15.92 14.83
N GLU A 104 9.47 17.09 14.89
CA GLU A 104 10.29 17.63 13.80
C GLU A 104 11.46 16.71 13.48
N GLN A 105 12.20 16.26 14.50
CA GLN A 105 13.29 15.29 14.30
C GLN A 105 12.83 13.99 13.62
N ILE A 106 11.64 13.49 13.96
CA ILE A 106 11.08 12.28 13.32
C ILE A 106 10.76 12.57 11.85
N ARG A 107 10.15 13.73 11.54
CA ARG A 107 9.90 14.16 10.16
C ARG A 107 11.22 14.26 9.38
N ASP A 108 12.19 14.97 9.93
CA ASP A 108 13.47 15.24 9.27
C ASP A 108 14.21 13.93 8.98
N THR A 109 14.19 12.97 9.91
CA THR A 109 14.79 11.64 9.68
C THR A 109 14.17 10.92 8.47
N VAL A 110 12.84 11.02 8.31
CA VAL A 110 12.14 10.39 7.17
C VAL A 110 12.40 11.16 5.88
N GLU A 111 12.45 12.48 5.95
CA GLU A 111 12.75 13.36 4.83
C GLU A 111 14.17 13.10 4.29
N ASP A 112 15.17 13.13 5.17
CA ASP A 112 16.57 12.88 4.84
C ASP A 112 16.73 11.51 4.17
N ALA A 113 16.13 10.45 4.77
CA ALA A 113 16.20 9.11 4.21
C ALA A 113 15.63 9.02 2.78
N LEU A 114 14.56 9.78 2.48
CA LEU A 114 13.97 9.82 1.15
C LEU A 114 14.79 10.66 0.17
N GLN A 115 15.33 11.80 0.61
CA GLN A 115 16.14 12.68 -0.24
C GLN A 115 17.46 12.02 -0.65
N ASP A 116 18.11 11.33 0.29
CA ASP A 116 19.38 10.64 0.05
C ASP A 116 19.26 9.38 -0.82
N SER A 117 18.04 8.87 -1.03
CA SER A 117 17.81 7.60 -1.74
C SER A 117 17.85 7.71 -3.27
N PHE A 118 17.81 8.92 -3.83
CA PHE A 118 17.75 9.13 -5.28
C PHE A 118 19.02 9.81 -5.79
N ASP A 119 19.55 9.30 -6.90
CA ASP A 119 20.68 9.92 -7.58
C ASP A 119 20.31 11.33 -8.06
N GLU A 120 21.15 12.31 -7.73
CA GLU A 120 21.06 13.65 -8.29
C GLU A 120 21.44 13.58 -9.78
N TYR A 121 20.48 13.84 -10.67
CA TYR A 121 20.74 13.89 -12.10
C TYR A 121 21.50 15.17 -12.45
N ASP A 122 22.80 15.16 -12.19
CA ASP A 122 23.72 16.16 -12.72
C ASP A 122 23.94 15.86 -14.21
N THR A 123 23.04 16.37 -15.05
CA THR A 123 23.35 16.57 -16.46
C THR A 123 23.78 18.02 -16.63
N PRO A 124 25.08 18.35 -16.41
CA PRO A 124 25.59 19.59 -16.97
C PRO A 124 25.44 19.44 -18.48
N SER A 125 24.46 20.14 -19.03
CA SER A 125 24.30 20.25 -20.48
C SER A 125 25.66 20.65 -21.05
N LEU A 126 26.33 19.67 -21.67
CA LEU A 126 27.59 19.85 -22.37
C LEU A 126 27.28 20.61 -23.67
N GLY A 127 26.89 21.89 -23.52
CA GLY A 127 26.87 22.87 -24.59
C GLY A 127 28.32 23.22 -24.91
N GLY A 128 28.85 22.57 -25.94
CA GLY A 128 30.26 22.62 -26.32
C GLY A 128 30.82 24.04 -26.47
N ALA A 129 31.81 24.36 -25.64
CA ALA A 129 32.84 25.32 -25.99
C ALA A 129 33.87 24.59 -26.87
N VAL A 130 33.64 24.59 -28.18
CA VAL A 130 34.70 24.26 -29.15
C VAL A 130 35.68 25.42 -29.14
N LEU A 131 36.83 25.22 -28.50
CA LEU A 131 38.00 26.07 -28.67
C LEU A 131 38.54 25.86 -30.10
N LEU A 132 38.14 26.73 -31.03
CA LEU A 132 38.82 26.86 -32.31
C LEU A 132 40.06 27.74 -32.10
N SER A 133 41.21 27.10 -31.95
CA SER A 133 42.51 27.72 -32.21
C SER A 133 42.78 27.64 -33.71
N GLY A 134 42.91 28.79 -34.35
CA GLY A 134 43.32 28.98 -35.75
C GLY A 134 43.82 30.41 -35.93
#